data_AF-A0A125BCI3-F1
#
_entry.id   AF-A0A125BCI3-F1
#
_cell.length_a   1.000
_cell.length_b   1.000
_cell.length_c   1.000
_cell.angle_alpha   90.00
_cell.angle_beta   90.00
_cell.angle_gamma   90.00
#
_symmetry.space_group_name_H-M   'P 1'
#
loop_
_entity.id
_entity.type
_entity.pdbx_description
1 polymer ?
#
loop_
_entity_poly.entity_id
_entity_poly.type
_entity_poly.pdbx_seq_one_letter_code
_entity_poly.pdbx_strand_id
1 'polypeptide(L)' 'MTFDKLPGWVRWLAQDEDGTWWGYEAEPNKQDYGWYENEVGRIVRLGQTTPPADWEATLSAWPPQTG' A
#
# COMPACT_ATOMS: atom_id res chain seq x y z
N MET A 1 1.69 0.40 12.70
CA MET A 1 0.36 0.54 12.07
C MET A 1 -0.45 -0.71 12.40
N THR A 2 -1.69 -0.58 12.85
CA THR A 2 -2.60 -1.74 12.99
C THR A 2 -3.61 -1.69 11.85
N PHE A 3 -3.63 -2.73 11.01
CA PHE A 3 -4.46 -2.80 9.80
C PHE A 3 -5.90 -3.27 10.07
N ASP A 4 -6.31 -3.34 11.34
CA ASP A 4 -7.62 -3.83 11.79
C ASP A 4 -8.83 -2.97 11.33
N LYS A 5 -8.57 -1.84 10.66
CA LYS A 5 -9.59 -0.90 10.15
C LYS A 5 -9.46 -0.61 8.65
N LEU A 6 -8.80 -1.48 7.90
CA LEU A 6 -8.75 -1.31 6.45
C LEU A 6 -10.15 -1.43 5.84
N PRO A 7 -10.51 -0.58 4.88
CA PRO A 7 -11.72 -0.78 4.10
C PRO A 7 -11.71 -2.17 3.45
N GLY A 8 -12.85 -2.87 3.45
CA GLY A 8 -12.93 -4.26 2.95
C GLY A 8 -12.63 -4.43 1.45
N TRP A 9 -12.49 -3.34 0.70
CA TRP A 9 -12.07 -3.34 -0.70
C TRP A 9 -10.55 -3.31 -0.89
N VAL A 10 -9.76 -3.07 0.16
CA VAL A 10 -8.29 -3.04 0.05
C VAL A 10 -7.76 -4.45 -0.22
N ARG A 11 -7.00 -4.58 -1.31
CA ARG A 11 -6.34 -5.81 -1.75
C ARG A 11 -4.82 -5.71 -1.77
N TRP A 12 -4.28 -4.50 -1.71
CA TRP A 12 -2.83 -4.25 -1.71
C TRP A 12 -2.48 -3.15 -0.73
N LEU A 13 -1.31 -3.30 -0.11
CA LEU A 13 -0.70 -2.31 0.77
C LEU A 13 0.69 -1.98 0.25
N ALA A 14 1.04 -0.70 0.31
CA ALA A 14 2.39 -0.27 0.01
C ALA A 14 2.75 0.98 0.83
N GLN A 15 4.05 1.17 1.05
CA GLN A 15 4.60 2.35 1.70
C GLN A 15 5.54 3.06 0.73
N ASP A 16 5.32 4.36 0.56
CA ASP A 16 6.19 5.21 -0.25
C ASP A 16 7.51 5.51 0.49
N GLU A 17 8.47 6.10 -0.23
CA GLU A 17 9.79 6.49 0.31
C GLU A 17 9.66 7.45 1.51
N ASP A 18 8.67 8.33 1.52
CA ASP A 18 8.43 9.29 2.62
C ASP A 18 7.79 8.65 3.87
N GLY A 19 7.50 7.36 3.79
CA GLY A 19 6.87 6.56 4.83
C GLY A 19 5.35 6.59 4.83
N THR A 20 4.69 7.22 3.86
CA THR A 20 3.24 7.22 3.69
C THR A 20 2.74 5.84 3.30
N TRP A 21 1.72 5.35 4.01
CA TRP A 21 1.05 4.08 3.70
C TRP A 21 -0.21 4.31 2.87
N TRP A 22 -0.39 3.43 1.89
CA TRP A 22 -1.54 3.41 1.00
C TRP A 22 -2.19 2.03 0.98
N GLY A 23 -3.51 2.03 0.81
CA GLY A 23 -4.29 0.85 0.49
C GLY A 23 -4.90 0.98 -0.90
N TYR A 24 -4.79 -0.06 -1.71
CA TYR A 24 -5.28 -0.10 -3.09
C TYR A 24 -6.26 -1.26 -3.30
N GLU A 25 -7.28 -1.04 -4.13
CA GLU A 25 -8.21 -2.08 -4.59
C GLU A 25 -7.61 -2.96 -5.69
N ALA A 26 -6.85 -2.36 -6.61
CA ALA A 26 -6.08 -3.04 -7.64
C ALA A 26 -4.58 -3.01 -7.30
N GLU A 27 -3.78 -3.88 -7.92
CA GLU A 27 -2.33 -3.85 -7.78
C GLU A 27 -1.83 -2.49 -8.32
N PRO A 28 -1.04 -1.70 -7.56
CA PRO A 28 -0.55 -0.40 -7.98
C PRO A 28 0.68 -0.51 -8.93
N ASN A 29 0.94 0.55 -9.69
CA ASN A 29 2.14 0.68 -10.51
C ASN A 29 3.27 1.33 -9.70
N LYS A 30 4.50 0.89 -9.99
CA LYS A 30 5.71 1.54 -9.49
C LYS A 30 5.93 2.89 -10.19
N GLN A 31 6.31 3.91 -9.43
CA GLN A 31 6.79 5.19 -9.96
C GLN A 31 8.21 5.53 -9.45
N ASP A 32 8.65 6.79 -9.51
CA ASP A 32 10.03 7.17 -9.17
C ASP A 32 10.30 7.09 -7.64
N TYR A 33 9.30 7.38 -6.81
CA TYR A 33 9.45 7.47 -5.34
C TYR A 33 8.30 6.85 -4.54
N GLY A 34 7.50 5.99 -5.17
CA GLY A 34 6.33 5.40 -4.53
C GLY A 34 5.41 4.63 -5.47
N TRP A 35 4.22 4.33 -4.96
CA TRP A 35 3.21 3.50 -5.61
C TRP A 35 1.99 4.32 -6.02
N TYR A 36 1.57 4.20 -7.28
CA TYR A 36 0.45 4.97 -7.82
C TYR A 36 -0.71 4.08 -8.27
N GLU A 37 -1.92 4.62 -8.24
CA GLU A 37 -3.13 3.91 -8.68
C GLU A 37 -3.09 3.62 -10.19
N ASN A 38 -3.55 2.44 -10.59
CA ASN A 38 -3.54 2.01 -12.00
C ASN A 38 -4.69 2.56 -12.83
N GLU A 39 -5.24 3.72 -12.45
CA GLU A 39 -6.51 4.28 -12.94
C GLU A 39 -7.71 3.32 -12.79
N VAL A 40 -7.51 2.23 -12.03
CA VAL A 40 -8.47 1.17 -11.79
C VAL A 40 -8.57 0.95 -10.28
N GLY A 41 -9.80 0.99 -9.77
CA GLY A 41 -10.10 0.75 -8.36
C GLY A 41 -9.84 1.97 -7.47
N ARG A 42 -10.03 1.77 -6.17
CA ARG A 42 -9.91 2.80 -5.12
C ARG A 42 -8.51 2.84 -4.51
N ILE A 43 -8.10 4.04 -4.09
CA ILE A 43 -6.93 4.31 -3.26
C ILE A 43 -7.35 4.98 -1.94
N VAL A 44 -6.64 4.68 -0.84
CA VAL A 44 -6.81 5.37 0.45
C VAL A 44 -5.47 5.58 1.14
N ARG A 45 -5.26 6.79 1.64
CA ARG A 45 -4.12 7.08 2.54
C ARG A 45 -4.41 6.52 3.93
N LEU A 46 -3.55 5.66 4.42
CA LEU A 46 -3.74 4.96 5.70
C LEU A 46 -3.06 5.69 6.85
N GLY A 47 -1.93 6.35 6.60
CA GLY A 47 -1.16 7.03 7.61
C GLY A 47 0.29 7.21 7.16
N GLN A 48 1.16 7.53 8.10
CA GLN A 48 2.60 7.66 7.83
C GLN A 48 3.38 7.06 8.99
N THR A 49 4.41 6.29 8.66
CA THR A 49 5.36 5.73 9.63
C THR A 49 6.78 6.09 9.20
N THR A 50 7.79 5.58 9.91
CA THR A 50 9.19 5.75 9.51
C THR A 50 9.38 5.29 8.06
N PRO A 51 10.08 6.09 7.22
CA PRO A 51 10.50 5.69 5.88
C PRO A 51 11.12 4.29 5.83
N PRO A 52 10.75 3.44 4.86
CA PRO A 52 11.40 2.15 4.68
C PRO A 52 12.80 2.33 4.08
N ALA A 53 13.71 1.39 4.34
CA ALA A 53 15.03 1.37 3.69
C ALA A 53 14.94 1.03 2.19
N ASP A 54 13.90 0.28 1.81
CA ASP A 54 13.57 -0.09 0.43
C ASP A 54 12.05 -0.04 0.29
N TRP A 55 11.55 1.05 -0.31
CA TRP A 55 10.11 1.28 -0.49
C TRP A 55 9.50 0.34 -1.55
N GLU A 56 10.32 -0.15 -2.50
CA GLU A 56 9.86 -1.06 -3.55
C GLU A 56 9.52 -2.45 -2.99
N ALA A 57 10.18 -2.85 -1.89
CA ALA A 57 9.91 -4.12 -1.23
C ALA A 57 8.63 -4.10 -0.37
N THR A 58 7.95 -2.96 -0.23
CA THR A 58 6.81 -2.81 0.69
C THR A 58 5.47 -3.23 0.09
N LEU A 59 5.39 -3.36 -1.25
CA LEU A 59 4.16 -3.81 -1.90
C LEU A 59 3.81 -5.24 -1.48
N SER A 60 2.61 -5.40 -0.94
CA SER A 60 2.11 -6.69 -0.48
C SER A 60 0.61 -6.85 -0.72
N ALA A 61 0.20 -8.08 -1.02
CA ALA A 61 -1.20 -8.43 -1.12
C ALA A 61 -1.86 -8.48 0.28
N TRP A 62 -3.14 -8.12 0.35
CA TRP A 62 -3.93 -8.04 1.57
C TRP A 62 -5.32 -8.69 1.43
N PRO A 63 -5.80 -9.45 2.44
CA PRO A 63 -5.04 -9.93 3.59
C PRO A 63 -3.94 -10.91 3.16
N PRO A 64 -2.83 -11.02 3.90
CA PRO A 64 -1.80 -12.00 3.60
C PRO A 64 -2.43 -13.39 3.60
N GLN A 65 -2.22 -14.15 2.52
CA GLN A 65 -2.65 -15.54 2.48
C GLN A 65 -1.85 -16.31 3.55
N THR A 66 -2.51 -16.70 4.64
CA THR A 66 -1.98 -17.73 5.53
C THR A 66 -1.95 -19.04 4.76
N GLY A 67 -0.74 -19.48 4.39
CA GLY A 67 -0.47 -20.85 3.96
C GLY A 67 -0.44 -21.82 5.13
#